data_AF-K9ECM0-F1
#
_entry.id   AF-K9ECM0-F1
#
_cell.length_a   1.000
_cell.length_b   1.000
_cell.length_c   1.000
_cell.angle_alpha   90.00
_cell.angle_beta   90.00
_cell.angle_gamma   90.00
#
_symmetry.space_group_name_H-M   'P 1'
#
loop_
_entity.id
_entity.type
_entity.pdbx_description
1 polymer ?
#
loop_
_entity_poly.entity_id
_entity_poly.type
_entity_poly.pdbx_seq_one_letter_code
_entity_poly.pdbx_strand_id
1 'polypeptide(L)'
;MKIALVLGSGGARGWAHIGVIQELEARGHTVVAVAGTSIGAVVGGAYAAGKFADLTDWIVSLTKHDVRKMYDWSLGGPGLLKGEKITKAVEEVIGNPRIENLRFPFTAVATDIIAGREVWFQRGPLMTAIRASFSIPTFFWPVRVGDRILADGGILNPLPVEPLLATDFDAVVAVDLRGPALRDPREILRAADAAEKREAENSLGAGIARSVKSIADSDFIQRASAAVEDVVQAVSFRASTADADTAEEGEPGEAREPAEDRELAEGREHREPAADRDANRELGADEPHDFTGEPSFSSYPVESHLQAESYEELPKSLKLLEVTDMAISVMQDQIGRFRAASMPVSVHINIPNDIVGTLDFHEGTKMIEYGREQAVKALDEFEGKLRAGQ
;
A
#
# COMPACT_ATOMS: atom_id res chain seq x y z
N MET A 1 11.04 -32.92 -4.24
CA MET A 1 9.96 -32.72 -5.23
C MET A 1 10.31 -31.54 -6.12
N LYS A 2 9.90 -31.57 -7.40
CA LYS A 2 9.88 -30.42 -8.31
C LYS A 2 8.70 -29.51 -7.95
N ILE A 3 8.97 -28.23 -7.72
CA ILE A 3 7.96 -27.25 -7.30
C ILE A 3 7.77 -26.18 -8.38
N ALA A 4 6.52 -26.02 -8.83
CA ALA A 4 6.08 -24.79 -9.49
C ALA A 4 5.69 -23.78 -8.40
N LEU A 5 6.38 -22.64 -8.35
CA LEU A 5 6.26 -21.67 -7.26
C LEU A 5 5.53 -20.39 -7.71
N VAL A 6 4.40 -20.10 -7.08
CA VAL A 6 3.55 -18.93 -7.37
C VAL A 6 3.69 -17.91 -6.24
N LEU A 7 4.09 -16.69 -6.58
CA LEU A 7 4.37 -15.61 -5.62
C LEU A 7 3.40 -14.43 -5.84
N GLY A 8 2.42 -14.29 -4.94
CA GLY A 8 1.36 -13.29 -5.06
C GLY A 8 1.78 -11.84 -4.78
N SER A 9 0.87 -10.90 -5.09
CA SER A 9 1.02 -9.46 -4.85
C SER A 9 0.56 -9.02 -3.45
N GLY A 10 1.26 -8.06 -2.84
CA GLY A 10 0.90 -7.58 -1.49
C GLY A 10 1.84 -6.54 -0.85
N GLY A 11 2.56 -5.74 -1.64
CA GLY A 11 3.49 -4.73 -1.10
C GLY A 11 4.53 -5.32 -0.15
N ALA A 12 4.85 -4.64 0.95
CA ALA A 12 5.85 -5.07 1.93
C ALA A 12 5.62 -6.47 2.55
N ARG A 13 4.39 -7.01 2.51
CA ARG A 13 4.11 -8.39 2.96
C ARG A 13 4.90 -9.43 2.15
N GLY A 14 5.30 -9.12 0.92
CA GLY A 14 6.01 -10.03 0.02
C GLY A 14 7.44 -10.40 0.41
N TRP A 15 8.00 -9.78 1.44
CA TRP A 15 9.24 -10.30 2.05
C TRP A 15 9.04 -11.68 2.70
N ALA A 16 7.78 -12.09 2.98
CA ALA A 16 7.45 -13.46 3.34
C ALA A 16 7.84 -14.50 2.27
N HIS A 17 7.82 -14.13 0.98
CA HIS A 17 8.23 -15.01 -0.13
C HIS A 17 9.66 -15.53 0.03
N ILE A 18 10.55 -14.71 0.60
CA ILE A 18 11.94 -15.09 0.88
C ILE A 18 12.00 -16.20 1.94
N GLY A 19 11.22 -16.08 3.02
CA GLY A 19 11.12 -17.12 4.06
C GLY A 19 10.56 -18.45 3.52
N VAL A 20 9.57 -18.38 2.63
CA VAL A 20 9.03 -19.58 1.96
C VAL A 20 10.07 -20.26 1.08
N ILE A 21 10.79 -19.51 0.25
CA ILE A 21 11.84 -20.06 -0.63
C ILE A 21 12.96 -20.70 0.21
N GLN A 22 13.37 -20.06 1.31
CA GLN A 22 14.35 -20.63 2.24
C GLN A 22 13.90 -21.98 2.83
N GLU A 23 12.63 -22.12 3.22
CA GLU A 23 12.10 -23.38 3.75
C GLU A 23 12.02 -24.47 2.65
N LEU A 24 11.58 -24.12 1.44
CA LEU A 24 11.55 -25.05 0.31
C LEU A 24 12.95 -25.60 -0.03
N GLU A 25 13.96 -24.73 -0.08
CA GLU A 25 15.35 -25.14 -0.31
C GLU A 25 15.91 -25.95 0.87
N ALA A 26 15.60 -25.58 2.12
CA ALA A 26 16.02 -26.32 3.32
C ALA A 26 15.45 -27.75 3.38
N ARG A 27 14.24 -27.97 2.87
CA ARG A 27 13.62 -29.30 2.70
C ARG A 27 14.10 -30.06 1.46
N GLY A 28 15.07 -29.54 0.72
CA GLY A 28 15.58 -30.17 -0.51
C GLY A 28 14.53 -30.25 -1.62
N HIS A 29 13.57 -29.32 -1.66
CA HIS A 29 12.67 -29.18 -2.80
C HIS A 29 13.36 -28.35 -3.90
N THR A 30 13.11 -28.71 -5.17
CA THR A 30 13.72 -28.04 -6.32
C THR A 30 12.65 -27.18 -6.99
N VAL A 31 12.79 -25.85 -6.92
CA VAL A 31 11.92 -24.97 -7.70
C VAL A 31 12.29 -25.07 -9.18
N VAL A 32 11.32 -25.43 -10.02
CA VAL A 32 11.52 -25.69 -11.47
C VAL A 32 10.95 -24.59 -12.37
N ALA A 33 10.02 -23.77 -11.85
CA ALA A 33 9.56 -22.54 -12.49
C ALA A 33 8.93 -21.60 -11.45
N VAL A 34 8.95 -20.30 -11.73
CA VAL A 34 8.39 -19.26 -10.86
C VAL A 34 7.46 -18.32 -11.62
N ALA A 35 6.29 -18.04 -11.07
CA ALA A 35 5.42 -16.97 -11.55
C ALA A 35 5.20 -15.96 -10.41
N GLY A 36 5.32 -14.67 -10.71
CA GLY A 36 5.29 -13.61 -9.71
C GLY A 36 4.50 -12.39 -10.17
N THR A 37 3.77 -11.79 -9.24
CA THR A 37 3.03 -10.53 -9.46
C THR A 37 3.45 -9.48 -8.44
N SER A 38 3.70 -8.25 -8.88
CA SER A 38 4.11 -7.13 -8.04
C SER A 38 5.39 -7.46 -7.25
N ILE A 39 5.36 -7.37 -5.93
CA ILE A 39 6.45 -7.83 -5.05
C ILE A 39 6.86 -9.30 -5.29
N GLY A 40 5.94 -10.16 -5.71
CA GLY A 40 6.24 -11.54 -6.12
C GLY A 40 7.10 -11.61 -7.38
N ALA A 41 6.98 -10.65 -8.30
CA ALA A 41 7.87 -10.53 -9.44
C ALA A 41 9.27 -10.02 -9.03
N VAL A 42 9.38 -9.17 -8.01
CA VAL A 42 10.67 -8.73 -7.45
C VAL A 42 11.42 -9.91 -6.84
N VAL A 43 10.80 -10.62 -5.89
CA VAL A 43 11.45 -11.76 -5.20
C VAL A 43 11.67 -12.93 -6.16
N GLY A 44 10.67 -13.29 -6.96
CA GLY A 44 10.77 -14.37 -7.94
C GLY A 44 11.79 -14.09 -9.04
N GLY A 45 11.88 -12.85 -9.53
CA GLY A 45 12.86 -12.42 -10.51
C GLY A 45 14.29 -12.45 -9.96
N ALA A 46 14.50 -11.97 -8.74
CA ALA A 46 15.79 -12.08 -8.04
C ALA A 46 16.20 -13.54 -7.85
N TYR A 47 15.27 -14.41 -7.43
CA TYR A 47 15.52 -15.82 -7.25
C TYR A 47 15.85 -16.52 -8.58
N ALA A 48 15.11 -16.24 -9.66
CA ALA A 48 15.41 -16.72 -11.00
C ALA A 48 16.76 -16.23 -11.55
N ALA A 49 17.16 -14.99 -11.21
CA ALA A 49 18.45 -14.40 -11.59
C ALA A 49 19.65 -14.92 -10.78
N GLY A 50 19.43 -15.72 -9.72
CA GLY A 50 20.50 -16.14 -8.81
C GLY A 50 20.95 -15.04 -7.83
N LYS A 51 20.13 -14.00 -7.67
CA LYS A 51 20.36 -12.79 -6.86
C LYS A 51 19.59 -12.79 -5.53
N PHE A 52 19.29 -13.99 -5.03
CA PHE A 52 18.45 -14.20 -3.86
C PHE A 52 19.13 -13.82 -2.54
N ALA A 53 20.43 -14.13 -2.39
CA ALA A 53 21.22 -13.72 -1.24
C ALA A 53 21.35 -12.19 -1.21
N ASP A 54 21.83 -11.58 -2.30
CA ASP A 54 21.97 -10.13 -2.48
C ASP A 54 20.66 -9.38 -2.16
N LEU A 55 19.50 -9.90 -2.60
CA LEU A 55 18.19 -9.35 -2.23
C LEU A 55 17.90 -9.50 -0.72
N THR A 56 18.12 -10.68 -0.15
CA THR A 56 17.84 -10.97 1.26
C THR A 56 18.66 -10.05 2.18
N ASP A 57 19.97 -9.94 1.93
CA ASP A 57 20.88 -9.10 2.71
C ASP A 57 20.50 -7.61 2.61
N TRP A 58 20.15 -7.15 1.41
CA TRP A 58 19.63 -5.79 1.22
C TRP A 58 18.37 -5.54 2.03
N ILE A 59 17.36 -6.42 1.94
CA ILE A 59 16.07 -6.29 2.64
C ILE A 59 16.21 -6.35 4.16
N VAL A 60 17.11 -7.19 4.69
CA VAL A 60 17.42 -7.24 6.13
C VAL A 60 18.13 -5.96 6.60
N SER A 61 18.85 -5.26 5.72
CA SER A 61 19.52 -3.98 6.05
C SER A 61 18.62 -2.74 5.98
N LEU A 62 17.40 -2.81 5.41
CA LEU A 62 16.59 -1.63 5.11
C LEU A 62 16.03 -0.93 6.36
N THR A 63 16.44 0.32 6.59
CA THR A 63 15.83 1.17 7.63
C THR A 63 14.61 1.94 7.11
N LYS A 64 13.76 2.40 8.04
CA LYS A 64 12.66 3.36 7.80
C LYS A 64 13.12 4.64 7.09
N HIS A 65 14.39 5.02 7.22
CA HIS A 65 14.96 6.20 6.56
C HIS A 65 15.34 5.90 5.11
N ASP A 66 15.87 4.71 4.82
CA ASP A 66 16.30 4.34 3.47
C ASP A 66 15.10 4.04 2.55
N VAL A 67 14.06 3.37 3.08
CA VAL A 67 12.76 3.26 2.40
C VAL A 67 12.21 4.64 2.04
N ARG A 68 12.29 5.63 2.96
CA ARG A 68 11.84 7.01 2.71
C ARG A 68 12.67 7.72 1.63
N LYS A 69 13.98 7.48 1.54
CA LYS A 69 14.83 8.03 0.46
C LYS A 69 14.38 7.56 -0.92
N MET A 70 13.90 6.32 -1.03
CA MET A 70 13.43 5.73 -2.29
C MET A 70 12.10 6.33 -2.79
N TYR A 71 11.41 7.15 -2.00
CA TYR A 71 10.19 7.81 -2.48
C TYR A 71 10.53 9.01 -3.39
N ASP A 72 10.00 8.98 -4.61
CA ASP A 72 10.10 10.00 -5.66
C ASP A 72 8.74 10.64 -5.92
N TRP A 73 8.26 11.35 -4.90
CA TRP A 73 6.99 12.08 -4.89
C TRP A 73 6.83 13.00 -6.11
N SER A 74 5.68 12.94 -6.76
CA SER A 74 5.34 13.80 -7.89
C SER A 74 3.88 14.25 -7.84
N LEU A 75 3.66 15.50 -7.41
CA LEU A 75 2.36 16.14 -7.47
C LEU A 75 2.01 16.48 -8.94
N GLY A 76 0.80 16.14 -9.39
CA GLY A 76 0.32 16.44 -10.74
C GLY A 76 0.59 15.38 -11.83
N GLY A 77 0.91 14.13 -11.46
CA GLY A 77 1.00 13.00 -12.39
C GLY A 77 0.03 11.85 -12.07
N PRO A 78 0.05 10.73 -12.83
CA PRO A 78 -0.88 9.61 -12.72
C PRO A 78 -0.69 8.70 -11.48
N GLY A 79 -0.07 9.22 -10.42
CA GLY A 79 0.20 8.52 -9.16
C GLY A 79 1.11 9.34 -8.26
N LEU A 80 1.22 8.96 -6.99
CA LEU A 80 1.98 9.70 -5.97
C LEU A 80 3.50 9.62 -6.16
N LEU A 81 4.01 8.46 -6.57
CA LEU A 81 5.43 8.14 -6.73
C LEU A 81 5.73 7.75 -8.18
N LYS A 82 6.87 8.20 -8.71
CA LYS A 82 7.31 7.77 -10.05
C LYS A 82 7.85 6.34 -10.06
N GLY A 83 8.33 5.83 -8.92
CA GLY A 83 8.93 4.50 -8.79
C GLY A 83 10.29 4.35 -9.49
N GLU A 84 10.86 5.41 -10.06
CA GLU A 84 12.18 5.43 -10.72
C GLU A 84 13.27 5.04 -9.72
N LYS A 85 13.25 5.62 -8.51
CA LYS A 85 14.20 5.33 -7.44
C LYS A 85 14.11 3.88 -6.94
N ILE A 86 12.91 3.35 -6.74
CA ILE A 86 12.70 1.96 -6.32
C ILE A 86 13.16 1.01 -7.43
N THR A 87 12.86 1.31 -8.70
CA THR A 87 13.38 0.55 -9.85
C THR A 87 14.89 0.48 -9.80
N LYS A 88 15.57 1.62 -9.64
CA LYS A 88 17.03 1.70 -9.59
C LYS A 88 17.63 0.96 -8.40
N ALA A 89 17.03 1.09 -7.21
CA ALA A 89 17.51 0.39 -6.02
C ALA A 89 17.40 -1.15 -6.17
N VAL A 90 16.34 -1.64 -6.81
CA VAL A 90 16.20 -3.08 -7.14
C VAL A 90 17.19 -3.50 -8.23
N GLU A 91 17.36 -2.70 -9.30
CA GLU A 91 18.31 -2.94 -10.39
C GLU A 91 19.78 -2.96 -9.92
N GLU A 92 20.14 -2.12 -8.94
CA GLU A 92 21.47 -2.10 -8.31
C GLU A 92 21.79 -3.40 -7.55
N VAL A 93 20.77 -4.11 -7.05
CA VAL A 93 20.92 -5.39 -6.34
C VAL A 93 20.85 -6.59 -7.29
N ILE A 94 19.77 -6.68 -8.09
CA ILE A 94 19.46 -7.87 -8.90
C ILE A 94 19.98 -7.79 -10.35
N GLY A 95 20.44 -6.62 -10.78
CA GLY A 95 20.84 -6.35 -12.16
C GLY A 95 19.65 -6.35 -13.13
N ASN A 96 19.94 -6.39 -14.43
CA ASN A 96 18.93 -6.40 -15.49
C ASN A 96 19.22 -7.49 -16.54
N PRO A 97 19.25 -8.78 -16.13
CA PRO A 97 19.39 -9.90 -17.07
C PRO A 97 18.18 -10.01 -17.99
N ARG A 98 18.31 -10.81 -19.05
CA ARG A 98 17.17 -11.18 -19.91
C ARG A 98 16.42 -12.36 -19.32
N ILE A 99 15.09 -12.33 -19.32
CA ILE A 99 14.23 -13.34 -18.67
C ILE A 99 14.45 -14.73 -19.29
N GLU A 100 14.67 -14.79 -20.60
CA GLU A 100 14.98 -16.03 -21.33
C GLU A 100 16.34 -16.67 -20.97
N ASN A 101 17.19 -15.98 -20.18
CA ASN A 101 18.52 -16.44 -19.77
C ASN A 101 18.61 -16.71 -18.24
N LEU A 102 17.48 -16.76 -17.53
CA LEU A 102 17.44 -17.02 -16.09
C LEU A 102 17.63 -18.52 -15.76
N ARG A 103 17.88 -18.85 -14.48
CA ARG A 103 18.22 -20.22 -14.03
C ARG A 103 17.13 -21.27 -14.30
N PHE A 104 15.88 -20.82 -14.39
CA PHE A 104 14.67 -21.61 -14.68
C PHE A 104 13.59 -20.68 -15.27
N PRO A 105 12.52 -21.21 -15.90
CA PRO A 105 11.42 -20.41 -16.42
C PRO A 105 10.82 -19.46 -15.36
N PHE A 106 10.75 -18.18 -15.71
CA PHE A 106 10.17 -17.12 -14.89
C PHE A 106 9.10 -16.37 -15.67
N THR A 107 7.97 -16.06 -15.02
CA THR A 107 6.95 -15.14 -15.53
C THR A 107 6.71 -14.02 -14.52
N ALA A 108 6.92 -12.77 -14.92
CA ALA A 108 6.34 -11.62 -14.22
C ALA A 108 5.01 -11.23 -14.88
N VAL A 109 3.95 -11.03 -14.09
CA VAL A 109 2.63 -10.62 -14.62
C VAL A 109 2.37 -9.14 -14.38
N ALA A 110 1.89 -8.44 -15.40
CA ALA A 110 1.43 -7.05 -15.36
C ALA A 110 0.03 -6.92 -15.99
N THR A 111 -0.63 -5.77 -15.81
CA THR A 111 -1.95 -5.47 -16.37
C THR A 111 -1.87 -4.43 -17.47
N ASP A 112 -2.32 -4.76 -18.68
CA ASP A 112 -2.56 -3.82 -19.78
C ASP A 112 -3.90 -3.11 -19.52
N ILE A 113 -3.85 -1.94 -18.89
CA ILE A 113 -5.05 -1.25 -18.37
C ILE A 113 -5.94 -0.64 -19.46
N ILE A 114 -5.44 -0.52 -20.69
CA ILE A 114 -6.22 -0.04 -21.84
C ILE A 114 -6.91 -1.22 -22.55
N ALA A 115 -6.23 -2.36 -22.67
CA ALA A 115 -6.81 -3.56 -23.29
C ALA A 115 -7.49 -4.52 -22.29
N GLY A 116 -7.55 -4.18 -20.99
CA GLY A 116 -8.26 -4.93 -19.95
C GLY A 116 -7.76 -6.36 -19.73
N ARG A 117 -6.45 -6.62 -19.90
CA ARG A 117 -5.88 -7.98 -19.95
C ARG A 117 -4.54 -8.12 -19.26
N GLU A 118 -4.21 -9.36 -18.91
CA GLU A 118 -2.88 -9.73 -18.40
C GLU A 118 -1.79 -9.60 -19.47
N VAL A 119 -0.56 -9.33 -19.02
CA VAL A 119 0.68 -9.37 -19.81
C VAL A 119 1.69 -10.22 -19.07
N TRP A 120 2.07 -11.35 -19.67
CA TRP A 120 3.02 -12.31 -19.10
C TRP A 120 4.41 -12.07 -19.69
N PHE A 121 5.32 -11.56 -18.87
CA PHE A 121 6.71 -11.34 -19.26
C PHE A 121 7.56 -12.59 -19.03
N GLN A 122 7.78 -13.34 -20.10
CA GLN A 122 8.65 -14.53 -20.15
C GLN A 122 9.93 -14.31 -20.98
N ARG A 123 10.10 -13.12 -21.57
CA ARG A 123 11.25 -12.70 -22.40
C ARG A 123 11.48 -11.20 -22.29
N GLY A 124 12.69 -10.74 -22.56
CA GLY A 124 13.09 -9.32 -22.49
C GLY A 124 13.81 -8.96 -21.19
N PRO A 125 14.09 -7.66 -20.94
CA PRO A 125 14.82 -7.21 -19.76
C PRO A 125 14.00 -7.42 -18.48
N LEU A 126 14.62 -8.04 -17.46
CA LEU A 126 13.96 -8.38 -16.21
C LEU A 126 13.41 -7.13 -15.48
N MET A 127 14.15 -6.02 -15.46
CA MET A 127 13.69 -4.81 -14.77
C MET A 127 12.51 -4.13 -15.45
N THR A 128 12.37 -4.23 -16.79
CA THR A 128 11.19 -3.73 -17.50
C THR A 128 9.95 -4.49 -17.09
N ALA A 129 10.06 -5.82 -16.99
CA ALA A 129 8.96 -6.69 -16.57
C ALA A 129 8.57 -6.48 -15.10
N ILE A 130 9.56 -6.41 -14.19
CA ILE A 130 9.34 -6.16 -12.77
C ILE A 130 8.72 -4.78 -12.55
N ARG A 131 9.26 -3.71 -13.18
CA ARG A 131 8.73 -2.35 -13.04
C ARG A 131 7.32 -2.19 -13.63
N ALA A 132 6.98 -2.90 -14.69
CA ALA A 132 5.57 -3.02 -15.10
C ALA A 132 4.74 -3.72 -14.01
N SER A 133 5.21 -4.87 -13.52
CA SER A 133 4.50 -5.72 -12.56
C SER A 133 4.20 -5.07 -11.20
N PHE A 134 5.04 -4.17 -10.66
CA PHE A 134 4.79 -3.45 -9.39
C PHE A 134 4.15 -2.05 -9.53
N SER A 135 3.56 -1.73 -10.68
CA SER A 135 2.95 -0.41 -10.95
C SER A 135 1.59 -0.21 -10.26
N ILE A 136 1.56 -0.27 -8.92
CA ILE A 136 0.33 -0.21 -8.11
C ILE A 136 -0.42 1.10 -8.42
N PRO A 137 -1.68 1.06 -8.89
CA PRO A 137 -2.47 2.26 -9.16
C PRO A 137 -2.51 3.22 -7.97
N THR A 138 -2.57 4.52 -8.25
CA THR A 138 -2.53 5.63 -7.27
C THR A 138 -1.18 5.78 -6.54
N PHE A 139 -0.52 4.70 -6.15
CA PHE A 139 0.80 4.75 -5.51
C PHE A 139 1.93 5.00 -6.53
N PHE A 140 2.02 4.18 -7.57
CA PHE A 140 3.09 4.23 -8.58
C PHE A 140 2.57 4.59 -9.98
N TRP A 141 3.34 5.37 -10.72
CA TRP A 141 3.01 5.69 -12.11
C TRP A 141 3.00 4.42 -12.99
N PRO A 142 2.00 4.24 -13.88
CA PRO A 142 2.01 3.15 -14.85
C PRO A 142 3.14 3.31 -15.87
N VAL A 143 3.60 2.18 -16.43
CA VAL A 143 4.73 2.13 -17.37
C VAL A 143 4.21 2.02 -18.80
N ARG A 144 4.71 2.87 -19.71
CA ARG A 144 4.50 2.64 -21.14
C ARG A 144 5.54 1.64 -21.68
N VAL A 145 5.08 0.53 -22.24
CA VAL A 145 5.93 -0.45 -22.93
C VAL A 145 5.41 -0.62 -24.35
N GLY A 146 6.05 0.06 -25.30
CA GLY A 146 5.60 0.12 -26.70
C GLY A 146 4.29 0.90 -26.86
N ASP A 147 3.26 0.20 -27.34
CA ASP A 147 1.89 0.67 -27.50
C ASP A 147 1.06 0.60 -26.20
N ARG A 148 1.49 -0.21 -25.22
CA ARG A 148 0.71 -0.51 -24.01
C ARG A 148 1.00 0.43 -22.85
N ILE A 149 -0.02 0.70 -22.05
CA ILE A 149 0.10 1.27 -20.71
C ILE A 149 -0.09 0.15 -19.70
N LEU A 150 0.91 -0.10 -18.86
CA LEU A 150 0.97 -1.22 -17.94
C LEU A 150 0.88 -0.74 -16.48
N ALA A 151 -0.02 -1.36 -15.72
CA ALA A 151 -0.12 -1.23 -14.27
C ALA A 151 0.16 -2.58 -13.58
N ASP A 152 0.08 -2.59 -12.25
CA ASP A 152 0.37 -3.78 -11.43
C ASP A 152 -0.42 -5.02 -11.88
N GLY A 153 0.25 -6.18 -11.94
CA GLY A 153 -0.42 -7.42 -12.35
C GLY A 153 -1.55 -7.84 -11.42
N GLY A 154 -1.52 -7.41 -10.16
CA GLY A 154 -2.46 -7.80 -9.13
C GLY A 154 -3.89 -7.35 -9.42
N ILE A 155 -4.08 -6.32 -10.25
CA ILE A 155 -5.40 -5.85 -10.70
C ILE A 155 -6.21 -6.98 -11.35
N LEU A 156 -5.55 -7.87 -12.11
CA LEU A 156 -6.20 -8.99 -12.81
C LEU A 156 -5.71 -10.37 -12.34
N ASN A 157 -4.43 -10.53 -12.02
CA ASN A 157 -3.86 -11.80 -11.59
C ASN A 157 -2.89 -11.66 -10.39
N PRO A 158 -3.44 -11.47 -9.18
CA PRO A 158 -2.67 -11.31 -7.95
C PRO A 158 -2.07 -12.62 -7.40
N LEU A 159 -2.36 -13.78 -7.99
CA LEU A 159 -1.77 -15.08 -7.65
C LEU A 159 -1.61 -15.92 -8.94
N PRO A 160 -0.51 -15.72 -9.70
CA PRO A 160 -0.41 -16.19 -11.08
C PRO A 160 -0.05 -17.67 -11.19
N VAL A 161 -1.05 -18.55 -11.07
CA VAL A 161 -0.86 -20.01 -11.22
C VAL A 161 -0.78 -20.42 -12.69
N GLU A 162 -1.54 -19.76 -13.55
CA GLU A 162 -1.76 -20.11 -14.95
C GLU A 162 -0.49 -20.15 -15.81
N PRO A 163 0.49 -19.24 -15.65
CA PRO A 163 1.75 -19.30 -16.43
C PRO A 163 2.59 -20.56 -16.17
N LEU A 164 2.34 -21.29 -15.08
CA LEU A 164 3.14 -22.45 -14.67
C LEU A 164 2.54 -23.79 -15.13
N LEU A 165 1.26 -23.83 -15.52
CA LEU A 165 0.53 -25.07 -15.80
C LEU A 165 1.12 -25.93 -16.93
N ALA A 166 1.97 -25.35 -17.79
CA ALA A 166 2.69 -26.06 -18.86
C ALA A 166 4.07 -26.60 -18.43
N THR A 167 4.43 -26.49 -17.15
CA THR A 167 5.72 -26.95 -16.59
C THR A 167 5.62 -28.37 -16.04
N ASP A 168 6.70 -29.15 -16.13
CA ASP A 168 6.87 -30.44 -15.49
C ASP A 168 7.21 -30.26 -13.99
N PHE A 169 6.21 -30.43 -13.11
CA PHE A 169 6.33 -30.30 -11.65
C PHE A 169 5.62 -31.46 -10.92
N ASP A 170 6.04 -31.73 -9.68
CA ASP A 170 5.37 -32.71 -8.80
C ASP A 170 4.24 -32.04 -7.99
N ALA A 171 4.43 -30.76 -7.63
CA ALA A 171 3.48 -29.97 -6.84
C ALA A 171 3.54 -28.46 -7.18
N VAL A 172 2.42 -27.77 -6.99
CA VAL A 172 2.33 -26.30 -7.01
C VAL A 172 2.32 -25.77 -5.58
N VAL A 173 3.25 -24.88 -5.25
CA VAL A 173 3.25 -24.12 -3.99
C VAL A 173 2.89 -22.67 -4.32
N ALA A 174 1.81 -22.17 -3.73
CA ALA A 174 1.34 -20.80 -3.92
C ALA A 174 1.43 -20.02 -2.60
N VAL A 175 2.06 -18.85 -2.65
CA VAL A 175 2.20 -17.93 -1.52
C VAL A 175 1.28 -16.74 -1.73
N ASP A 176 0.20 -16.68 -0.96
CA ASP A 176 -0.80 -15.62 -1.02
C ASP A 176 -0.59 -14.61 0.10
N LEU A 177 -0.44 -13.33 -0.27
CA LEU A 177 -0.24 -12.20 0.64
C LEU A 177 -1.55 -11.53 1.07
N ARG A 178 -2.69 -12.17 0.77
CA ARG A 178 -4.05 -11.76 1.14
C ARG A 178 -4.78 -12.82 1.95
N GLY A 179 -4.03 -13.58 2.75
CA GLY A 179 -4.60 -14.51 3.73
C GLY A 179 -5.52 -13.78 4.72
N PRO A 180 -6.39 -14.52 5.45
CA PRO A 180 -7.34 -13.94 6.38
C PRO A 180 -6.69 -12.96 7.37
N ALA A 181 -7.34 -11.83 7.59
CA ALA A 181 -6.87 -10.80 8.52
C ALA A 181 -6.79 -11.34 9.96
N LEU A 182 -5.80 -10.87 10.72
CA LEU A 182 -5.64 -11.18 12.14
C LEU A 182 -6.63 -10.42 13.05
N ARG A 183 -7.26 -9.37 12.50
CA ARG A 183 -8.25 -8.50 13.16
C ARG A 183 -9.55 -8.47 12.34
N ASP A 184 -10.68 -8.22 13.00
CA ASP A 184 -11.94 -7.93 12.29
C ASP A 184 -11.80 -6.60 11.55
N PRO A 185 -12.01 -6.52 10.22
CA PRO A 185 -11.94 -5.24 9.48
C PRO A 185 -12.84 -4.14 10.06
N ARG A 186 -13.92 -4.48 10.77
CA ARG A 186 -14.80 -3.53 11.47
C ARG A 186 -14.12 -2.86 12.67
N GLU A 187 -13.04 -3.42 13.20
CA GLU A 187 -12.21 -2.77 14.22
C GLU A 187 -11.42 -1.60 13.66
N ILE A 188 -11.15 -1.54 12.35
CA ILE A 188 -10.48 -0.39 11.72
C ILE A 188 -11.39 0.84 11.81
N LEU A 189 -12.67 0.70 11.48
CA LEU A 189 -13.67 1.76 11.63
C LEU A 189 -13.83 2.15 13.10
N ARG A 190 -14.06 1.20 14.00
CA ARG A 190 -14.17 1.47 15.46
C ARG A 190 -12.92 2.15 16.04
N ALA A 191 -11.73 1.86 15.51
CA ALA A 191 -10.48 2.49 15.93
C ALA A 191 -10.34 3.91 15.39
N ALA A 192 -10.80 4.17 14.16
CA ALA A 192 -10.96 5.51 13.59
C ALA A 192 -11.94 6.35 14.43
N ASP A 193 -13.15 5.84 14.69
CA ASP A 193 -14.18 6.51 15.52
C ASP A 193 -13.64 6.81 16.93
N ALA A 194 -12.93 5.86 17.54
CA ALA A 194 -12.32 6.03 18.86
C ALA A 194 -11.13 6.99 18.85
N ALA A 195 -10.38 7.09 17.75
CA ALA A 195 -9.31 8.07 17.59
C ALA A 195 -9.87 9.48 17.42
N GLU A 196 -10.87 9.67 16.56
CA GLU A 196 -11.57 10.94 16.37
C GLU A 196 -12.27 11.41 17.65
N LYS A 197 -12.90 10.48 18.40
CA LYS A 197 -13.46 10.79 19.72
C LYS A 197 -12.39 11.24 20.71
N ARG A 198 -11.23 10.58 20.76
CA ARG A 198 -10.10 10.99 21.63
C ARG A 198 -9.50 12.33 21.19
N GLU A 199 -9.41 12.61 19.89
CA GLU A 199 -8.95 13.89 19.38
C GLU A 199 -9.94 15.02 19.69
N ALA A 200 -11.24 14.76 19.55
CA ALA A 200 -12.30 15.67 19.99
C ALA A 200 -12.21 15.94 21.50
N GLU A 201 -12.15 14.91 22.33
CA GLU A 201 -12.02 15.01 23.80
C GLU A 201 -10.74 15.79 24.21
N ASN A 202 -9.59 15.52 23.58
CA ASN A 202 -8.35 16.24 23.80
C ASN A 202 -8.44 17.71 23.33
N SER A 203 -9.08 17.98 22.19
CA SER A 203 -9.28 19.36 21.69
C SER A 203 -10.20 20.17 22.60
N LEU A 204 -11.21 19.52 23.18
CA LEU A 204 -12.14 20.09 24.17
C LEU A 204 -11.42 20.36 25.49
N GLY A 205 -10.58 19.43 25.96
CA GLY A 205 -9.69 19.61 27.11
C GLY A 205 -8.71 20.77 26.91
N ALA A 206 -8.12 20.89 25.73
CA ALA A 206 -7.28 22.03 25.36
C ALA A 206 -8.08 23.34 25.23
N GLY A 207 -9.36 23.29 24.86
CA GLY A 207 -10.29 24.41 24.93
C GLY A 207 -10.52 24.87 26.37
N ILE A 208 -10.91 23.95 27.25
CA ILE A 208 -11.10 24.20 28.69
C ILE A 208 -9.82 24.73 29.34
N ALA A 209 -8.65 24.17 29.03
CA ALA A 209 -7.36 24.67 29.53
C ALA A 209 -7.06 26.11 29.10
N ARG A 210 -7.44 26.50 27.87
CA ARG A 210 -7.33 27.89 27.38
C ARG A 210 -8.32 28.81 28.08
N SER A 211 -9.57 28.38 28.30
CA SER A 211 -10.58 29.15 29.04
C SER A 211 -10.21 29.33 30.53
N VAL A 212 -9.69 28.29 31.19
CA VAL A 212 -9.18 28.36 32.56
C VAL A 212 -8.00 29.32 32.65
N LYS A 213 -7.10 29.33 31.64
CA LYS A 213 -6.01 30.30 31.58
C LYS A 213 -6.54 31.75 31.43
N SER A 214 -7.50 32.00 30.53
CA SER A 214 -8.10 33.35 30.40
C SER A 214 -8.92 33.80 31.62
N ILE A 215 -9.34 32.88 32.49
CA ILE A 215 -9.98 33.19 33.79
C ILE A 215 -8.92 33.42 34.88
N ALA A 216 -7.75 32.78 34.80
CA ALA A 216 -6.63 33.06 35.70
C ALA A 216 -6.02 34.46 35.47
N ASP A 217 -6.05 34.94 34.23
CA ASP A 217 -5.50 36.24 33.82
C ASP A 217 -6.42 37.45 34.13
N SER A 218 -7.60 37.27 34.76
CA SER A 218 -8.54 38.37 35.03
C SER A 218 -8.36 39.03 36.41
N ASP A 219 -7.64 40.17 36.45
CA ASP A 219 -7.74 41.38 37.29
C ASP A 219 -7.92 41.32 38.84
N PHE A 220 -8.32 40.20 39.44
CA PHE A 220 -8.66 40.07 40.85
C PHE A 220 -7.45 39.70 41.72
N ILE A 221 -6.59 38.80 41.23
CA ILE A 221 -5.42 38.30 41.97
C ILE A 221 -4.34 39.36 42.12
N GLN A 222 -4.10 40.20 41.10
CA GLN A 222 -3.11 41.29 41.17
C GLN A 222 -3.43 42.33 42.25
N ARG A 223 -4.71 42.50 42.61
CA ARG A 223 -5.14 43.42 43.68
C ARG A 223 -4.99 42.82 45.09
N ALA A 224 -4.72 41.52 45.19
CA ALA A 224 -4.52 40.83 46.46
C ALA A 224 -3.04 40.77 46.91
N SER A 225 -2.07 40.82 45.98
CA SER A 225 -0.64 40.84 46.32
C SER A 225 -0.15 42.21 46.81
N ALA A 226 -0.63 43.29 46.18
CA ALA A 226 -0.19 44.66 46.45
C ALA A 226 -0.30 45.10 47.92
N ALA A 227 -1.27 44.56 48.68
CA ALA A 227 -1.47 44.88 50.10
C ALA A 227 -0.49 44.17 51.06
N VAL A 228 0.36 43.26 50.56
CA VAL A 228 1.33 42.50 51.36
C VAL A 228 2.77 42.98 51.12
N GLU A 229 3.09 43.39 49.89
CA GLU A 229 4.46 43.79 49.51
C GLU A 229 4.90 45.12 50.12
N ASP A 230 4.00 46.09 50.34
CA ASP A 230 4.28 47.36 51.04
C ASP A 230 4.83 47.14 52.46
N VAL A 231 4.40 46.08 53.15
CA VAL A 231 4.87 45.74 54.51
C VAL A 231 6.28 45.15 54.47
N VAL A 232 6.69 44.53 53.36
CA VAL A 232 7.99 43.88 53.18
C VAL A 232 9.04 44.87 52.67
N GLN A 233 8.71 45.69 51.68
CA GLN A 233 9.59 46.72 51.12
C GLN A 233 10.13 47.69 52.18
N ALA A 234 9.30 48.06 53.17
CA ALA A 234 9.65 48.97 54.25
C ALA A 234 10.83 48.51 55.15
N VAL A 235 11.22 47.23 55.09
CA VAL A 235 12.27 46.64 55.96
C VAL A 235 13.62 46.47 55.26
N SER A 236 13.66 46.50 53.92
CA SER A 236 14.85 46.11 53.14
C SER A 236 15.76 47.25 52.68
N PHE A 237 15.42 48.52 52.94
CA PHE A 237 16.22 49.67 52.50
C PHE A 237 17.49 49.88 53.36
N ARG A 238 18.52 49.01 53.20
CA ARG A 238 19.89 49.23 53.74
C ARG A 238 21.00 48.29 53.22
N ALA A 239 21.31 48.32 51.92
CA ALA A 239 22.64 47.91 51.41
C ALA A 239 22.95 48.51 50.00
N SER A 240 24.12 49.17 49.91
CA SER A 240 24.92 49.60 48.74
C SER A 240 24.53 49.09 47.32
N THR A 241 24.39 49.90 46.25
CA THR A 241 25.37 50.80 45.56
C THR A 241 26.64 50.10 45.06
N ALA A 242 27.11 50.18 43.82
CA ALA A 242 26.60 50.70 42.52
C ALA A 242 27.37 49.92 41.39
N ASP A 243 27.74 50.30 40.16
CA ASP A 243 27.76 51.45 39.20
C ASP A 243 28.18 50.81 37.82
N ALA A 244 28.15 51.37 36.58
CA ALA A 244 27.53 52.51 35.89
C ALA A 244 27.79 52.36 34.35
N ASP A 245 27.27 53.28 33.50
CA ASP A 245 27.73 53.62 32.11
C ASP A 245 27.66 52.59 30.93
N THR A 246 27.50 52.97 29.63
CA THR A 246 26.68 54.00 28.94
C THR A 246 26.57 53.72 27.41
N ALA A 247 25.51 54.24 26.74
CA ALA A 247 25.37 54.53 25.28
C ALA A 247 25.40 53.35 24.26
N GLU A 248 24.95 53.46 22.99
CA GLU A 248 24.39 54.60 22.20
C GLU A 248 23.33 54.11 21.15
N GLU A 249 22.68 55.02 20.40
CA GLU A 249 21.47 54.79 19.57
C GLU A 249 21.73 54.79 18.03
N GLY A 250 20.74 54.37 17.20
CA GLY A 250 20.77 54.65 15.74
C GLY A 250 19.74 53.94 14.83
N GLU A 251 18.73 54.68 14.36
CA GLU A 251 17.73 54.34 13.29
C GLU A 251 17.21 55.67 12.68
N PRO A 252 16.36 55.75 11.61
CA PRO A 252 15.94 54.79 10.59
C PRO A 252 16.03 55.35 9.14
N GLY A 253 15.36 54.75 8.15
CA GLY A 253 15.14 55.36 6.82
C GLY A 253 14.21 54.57 5.86
N GLU A 254 13.18 55.24 5.31
CA GLU A 254 12.19 54.65 4.38
C GLU A 254 12.57 54.84 2.88
N ALA A 255 12.04 54.00 1.97
CA ALA A 255 10.98 54.39 1.01
C ALA A 255 10.92 53.63 -0.36
N ARG A 256 9.72 53.08 -0.64
CA ARG A 256 9.01 53.00 -1.95
C ARG A 256 9.45 52.06 -3.10
N GLU A 257 8.43 51.41 -3.66
CA GLU A 257 8.35 50.80 -5.01
C GLU A 257 8.10 51.86 -6.11
N PRO A 258 8.07 51.47 -7.40
CA PRO A 258 6.75 51.40 -8.07
C PRO A 258 6.54 50.14 -8.94
N ALA A 259 5.32 49.98 -9.47
CA ALA A 259 4.81 48.79 -10.15
C ALA A 259 5.08 48.71 -11.68
N GLU A 260 4.78 47.54 -12.26
CA GLU A 260 4.85 47.23 -13.71
C GLU A 260 3.46 47.29 -14.41
N ASP A 261 3.49 47.36 -15.74
CA ASP A 261 2.34 47.61 -16.62
C ASP A 261 1.62 46.35 -17.16
N ARG A 262 0.58 46.57 -17.99
CA ARG A 262 -0.38 45.57 -18.49
C ARG A 262 -0.06 44.99 -19.89
N GLU A 263 -0.94 44.07 -20.31
CA GLU A 263 -1.28 43.66 -21.69
C GLU A 263 -0.49 42.49 -22.32
N LEU A 264 -1.02 41.72 -23.30
CA LEU A 264 -2.34 41.05 -23.50
C LEU A 264 -2.26 40.28 -24.85
N ALA A 265 -2.47 38.97 -24.85
CA ALA A 265 -2.80 38.13 -26.03
C ALA A 265 -3.10 36.69 -25.54
N GLU A 266 -4.34 36.20 -25.53
CA GLU A 266 -5.22 35.81 -26.64
C GLU A 266 -4.86 34.49 -27.38
N GLY A 267 -5.78 33.53 -27.30
CA GLY A 267 -6.21 32.77 -28.47
C GLY A 267 -5.71 31.32 -28.64
N ARG A 268 -6.54 30.34 -28.24
CA ARG A 268 -7.28 29.45 -29.17
C ARG A 268 -8.13 28.42 -28.42
N GLU A 269 -9.42 28.39 -28.75
CA GLU A 269 -10.34 27.31 -28.36
C GLU A 269 -10.26 26.14 -29.36
N HIS A 270 -10.50 24.92 -28.88
CA HIS A 270 -10.87 23.78 -29.74
C HIS A 270 -12.21 23.19 -29.26
N ARG A 271 -13.09 22.87 -30.23
CA ARG A 271 -14.42 22.31 -30.00
C ARG A 271 -14.36 20.79 -29.89
N GLU A 272 -15.13 20.23 -28.96
CA GLU A 272 -15.53 18.83 -28.99
C GLU A 272 -16.75 18.63 -29.93
N PRO A 273 -16.86 17.49 -30.63
CA PRO A 273 -18.08 17.10 -31.34
C PRO A 273 -19.06 16.38 -30.40
N ALA A 274 -20.36 16.55 -30.62
CA ALA A 274 -21.40 15.90 -29.82
C ALA A 274 -21.49 14.39 -30.06
N ALA A 275 -21.77 13.62 -28.99
CA ALA A 275 -22.08 12.20 -29.07
C ALA A 275 -23.57 11.99 -29.43
N ASP A 276 -23.82 11.03 -30.32
CA ASP A 276 -25.15 10.75 -30.87
C ASP A 276 -26.08 10.07 -29.85
N ARG A 277 -27.39 10.27 -29.99
CA ARG A 277 -28.43 9.74 -29.11
C ARG A 277 -29.60 9.15 -29.91
N ASP A 278 -29.39 7.99 -30.54
CA ASP A 278 -30.43 6.97 -30.73
C ASP A 278 -29.84 5.66 -31.25
N ALA A 279 -29.75 4.65 -30.38
CA ALA A 279 -29.25 3.32 -30.73
C ALA A 279 -29.81 2.22 -29.82
N ASN A 280 -31.12 2.26 -29.50
CA ASN A 280 -31.78 1.16 -28.79
C ASN A 280 -33.28 1.07 -29.11
N ARG A 281 -33.61 0.45 -30.24
CA ARG A 281 -34.97 0.06 -30.62
C ARG A 281 -34.92 -1.23 -31.44
N GLU A 282 -35.95 -2.07 -31.28
CA GLU A 282 -36.24 -3.26 -32.11
C GLU A 282 -35.32 -4.48 -31.92
N LEU A 283 -35.50 -5.17 -30.78
CA LEU A 283 -35.73 -6.62 -30.83
C LEU A 283 -37.08 -6.92 -30.15
N GLY A 284 -37.76 -7.97 -30.62
CA GLY A 284 -39.16 -8.26 -30.30
C GLY A 284 -39.38 -8.90 -28.92
N ALA A 285 -40.63 -8.89 -28.47
CA ALA A 285 -41.06 -9.61 -27.28
C ALA A 285 -41.48 -11.04 -27.63
N ASP A 286 -40.92 -12.01 -26.91
CA ASP A 286 -41.49 -13.35 -26.70
C ASP A 286 -41.66 -13.54 -25.18
N GLU A 287 -42.63 -14.37 -24.77
CA GLU A 287 -43.06 -14.48 -23.37
C GLU A 287 -42.09 -15.32 -22.49
N PRO A 288 -42.05 -15.08 -21.16
CA PRO A 288 -41.02 -15.64 -20.29
C PRO A 288 -41.14 -17.16 -20.11
N HIS A 289 -40.03 -17.87 -20.35
CA HIS A 289 -39.88 -19.25 -19.88
C HIS A 289 -39.73 -19.28 -18.35
N ASP A 290 -40.65 -19.99 -17.68
CA ASP A 290 -40.61 -20.19 -16.24
C ASP A 290 -39.41 -21.04 -15.81
N PHE A 291 -38.57 -20.48 -14.94
CA PHE A 291 -37.41 -21.11 -14.33
C PHE A 291 -37.54 -21.03 -12.80
N THR A 292 -38.46 -21.83 -12.25
CA THR A 292 -38.73 -21.99 -10.79
C THR A 292 -37.62 -22.74 -10.04
N GLY A 293 -36.35 -22.42 -10.34
CA GLY A 293 -35.16 -22.97 -9.70
C GLY A 293 -34.21 -21.85 -9.31
N GLU A 294 -34.47 -21.18 -8.18
CA GLU A 294 -33.57 -20.15 -7.67
C GLU A 294 -32.18 -20.73 -7.40
N PRO A 295 -31.10 -20.16 -7.97
CA PRO A 295 -29.75 -20.56 -7.60
C PRO A 295 -29.47 -20.06 -6.18
N SER A 296 -29.31 -20.98 -5.23
CA SER A 296 -29.07 -20.65 -3.82
C SER A 296 -27.66 -20.11 -3.58
N PHE A 297 -27.40 -18.90 -4.07
CA PHE A 297 -26.30 -18.09 -3.57
C PHE A 297 -26.52 -17.89 -2.07
N SER A 298 -25.49 -18.16 -1.26
CA SER A 298 -25.51 -17.86 0.17
C SER A 298 -25.40 -16.35 0.39
N SER A 299 -26.47 -15.61 0.10
CA SER A 299 -26.59 -14.21 0.48
C SER A 299 -26.43 -14.08 1.99
N TYR A 300 -25.54 -13.19 2.41
CA TYR A 300 -25.58 -12.71 3.80
C TYR A 300 -26.97 -12.09 4.02
N PRO A 301 -27.64 -12.39 5.15
CA PRO A 301 -28.96 -11.83 5.41
C PRO A 301 -28.85 -10.31 5.47
N VAL A 302 -29.43 -9.63 4.49
CA VAL A 302 -29.59 -8.18 4.51
C VAL A 302 -30.53 -7.87 5.67
N GLU A 303 -30.01 -7.25 6.72
CA GLU A 303 -30.80 -6.87 7.89
C GLU A 303 -31.98 -6.00 7.42
N SER A 304 -33.21 -6.38 7.83
CA SER A 304 -34.47 -5.74 7.40
C SER A 304 -34.71 -4.41 8.13
N HIS A 305 -33.62 -3.64 8.29
CA HIS A 305 -33.51 -2.44 9.11
C HIS A 305 -32.99 -1.24 8.30
N LEU A 306 -32.85 -1.40 6.97
CA LEU A 306 -32.64 -0.31 6.02
C LEU A 306 -33.86 0.62 6.00
N GLN A 307 -33.88 1.57 6.94
CA GLN A 307 -34.74 2.73 6.86
C GLN A 307 -34.31 3.57 5.64
N ALA A 308 -35.29 4.16 4.95
CA ALA A 308 -34.97 5.06 3.85
C ALA A 308 -34.20 6.27 4.40
N GLU A 309 -33.07 6.61 3.74
CA GLU A 309 -32.26 7.81 3.99
C GLU A 309 -31.48 7.86 5.33
N SER A 310 -30.83 6.76 5.74
CA SER A 310 -29.82 6.77 6.82
C SER A 310 -28.41 6.37 6.34
N TYR A 311 -27.71 7.28 5.66
CA TYR A 311 -26.25 7.22 5.55
C TYR A 311 -25.61 7.89 6.76
N GLU A 312 -24.75 7.17 7.49
CA GLU A 312 -23.94 7.77 8.56
C GLU A 312 -22.78 8.60 7.98
N GLU A 313 -22.28 9.62 8.70
CA GLU A 313 -21.07 10.34 8.29
C GLU A 313 -19.87 9.38 8.25
N LEU A 314 -19.09 9.40 7.17
CA LEU A 314 -17.83 8.65 7.12
C LEU A 314 -16.83 9.20 8.15
N PRO A 315 -16.02 8.34 8.80
CA PRO A 315 -14.96 8.78 9.71
C PRO A 315 -14.03 9.77 9.02
N LYS A 316 -13.75 10.93 9.65
CA LYS A 316 -12.94 12.01 9.06
C LYS A 316 -11.46 11.63 8.95
N SER A 317 -11.04 10.62 9.69
CA SER A 317 -9.76 9.93 9.55
C SER A 317 -9.62 9.23 8.19
N LEU A 318 -10.69 8.64 7.65
CA LEU A 318 -10.67 7.82 6.43
C LEU A 318 -10.30 8.64 5.18
N LYS A 319 -9.18 8.31 4.53
CA LYS A 319 -8.64 9.04 3.37
C LYS A 319 -8.87 8.32 2.04
N LEU A 320 -8.86 9.08 0.95
CA LEU A 320 -8.97 8.57 -0.43
C LEU A 320 -8.00 7.42 -0.74
N LEU A 321 -6.77 7.48 -0.22
CA LEU A 321 -5.77 6.44 -0.41
C LEU A 321 -6.15 5.13 0.31
N GLU A 322 -6.72 5.22 1.50
CA GLU A 322 -7.15 4.06 2.30
C GLU A 322 -8.40 3.42 1.69
N VAL A 323 -9.37 4.24 1.25
CA VAL A 323 -10.53 3.75 0.48
C VAL A 323 -10.10 3.05 -0.81
N THR A 324 -9.09 3.59 -1.51
CA THR A 324 -8.57 2.98 -2.74
C THR A 324 -7.81 1.68 -2.47
N ASP A 325 -6.93 1.64 -1.46
CA ASP A 325 -6.18 0.44 -1.06
C ASP A 325 -7.11 -0.68 -0.56
N MET A 326 -8.16 -0.33 0.20
CA MET A 326 -9.22 -1.28 0.59
C MET A 326 -10.01 -1.80 -0.62
N ALA A 327 -10.50 -0.92 -1.50
CA ALA A 327 -11.29 -1.32 -2.66
C ALA A 327 -10.49 -2.22 -3.62
N ILE A 328 -9.23 -1.87 -3.88
CA ILE A 328 -8.31 -2.71 -4.66
C ILE A 328 -8.08 -4.04 -3.92
N SER A 329 -7.76 -4.02 -2.62
CA SER A 329 -7.49 -5.24 -1.85
C SER A 329 -8.68 -6.21 -1.84
N VAL A 330 -9.92 -5.72 -1.74
CA VAL A 330 -11.13 -6.56 -1.81
C VAL A 330 -11.29 -7.18 -3.21
N MET A 331 -11.15 -6.41 -4.29
CA MET A 331 -11.20 -6.97 -5.64
C MET A 331 -10.10 -8.03 -5.86
N GLN A 332 -8.88 -7.73 -5.43
CA GLN A 332 -7.75 -8.66 -5.54
C GLN A 332 -8.01 -9.93 -4.74
N ASP A 333 -8.40 -9.84 -3.47
CA ASP A 333 -8.70 -10.98 -2.59
C ASP A 333 -9.70 -11.95 -3.24
N GLN A 334 -10.82 -11.45 -3.76
CA GLN A 334 -11.84 -12.29 -4.39
C GLN A 334 -11.31 -12.99 -5.66
N ILE A 335 -10.57 -12.27 -6.51
CA ILE A 335 -9.92 -12.85 -7.70
C ILE A 335 -8.88 -13.92 -7.29
N GLY A 336 -8.12 -13.68 -6.22
CA GLY A 336 -7.13 -14.61 -5.68
C GLY A 336 -7.74 -15.92 -5.23
N ARG A 337 -8.77 -15.84 -4.39
CA ARG A 337 -9.50 -17.02 -3.89
C ARG A 337 -10.14 -17.81 -5.03
N PHE A 338 -10.74 -17.13 -6.00
CA PHE A 338 -11.33 -17.77 -7.17
C PHE A 338 -10.29 -18.52 -8.01
N ARG A 339 -9.13 -17.90 -8.31
CA ARG A 339 -8.03 -18.57 -9.03
C ARG A 339 -7.45 -19.74 -8.22
N ALA A 340 -7.18 -19.55 -6.93
CA ALA A 340 -6.64 -20.60 -6.05
C ALA A 340 -7.58 -21.83 -5.94
N ALA A 341 -8.90 -21.62 -5.94
CA ALA A 341 -9.89 -22.70 -5.92
C ALA A 341 -10.12 -23.35 -7.31
N SER A 342 -9.82 -22.64 -8.40
CA SER A 342 -10.01 -23.11 -9.78
C SER A 342 -8.77 -23.77 -10.39
N MET A 343 -7.63 -23.74 -9.70
CA MET A 343 -6.32 -24.16 -10.19
C MET A 343 -5.71 -25.24 -9.28
N PRO A 344 -4.81 -26.11 -9.79
CA PRO A 344 -4.27 -27.25 -9.03
C PRO A 344 -3.17 -26.85 -8.02
N VAL A 345 -3.51 -25.98 -7.06
CA VAL A 345 -2.62 -25.58 -5.96
C VAL A 345 -2.47 -26.73 -4.96
N SER A 346 -1.26 -27.26 -4.80
CA SER A 346 -0.98 -28.39 -3.90
C SER A 346 -0.71 -27.93 -2.46
N VAL A 347 -0.04 -26.78 -2.30
CA VAL A 347 0.26 -26.15 -1.01
C VAL A 347 -0.08 -24.67 -1.09
N HIS A 348 -0.96 -24.18 -0.20
CA HIS A 348 -1.42 -22.79 -0.19
C HIS A 348 -0.98 -22.07 1.10
N ILE A 349 0.13 -21.34 1.01
CA ILE A 349 0.73 -20.61 2.13
C ILE A 349 0.07 -19.24 2.21
N ASN A 350 -0.66 -18.99 3.29
CA ASN A 350 -1.44 -17.77 3.49
C ASN A 350 -0.74 -16.83 4.48
N ILE A 351 -0.44 -15.61 4.03
CA ILE A 351 0.12 -14.53 4.85
C ILE A 351 -1.01 -13.48 5.07
N PRO A 352 -1.38 -13.15 6.33
CA PRO A 352 -2.46 -12.22 6.61
C PRO A 352 -2.30 -10.85 5.94
N ASN A 353 -3.38 -10.32 5.39
CA ASN A 353 -3.37 -9.05 4.67
C ASN A 353 -3.02 -7.82 5.54
N ASP A 354 -3.16 -7.91 6.87
CA ASP A 354 -3.04 -6.80 7.81
C ASP A 354 -1.77 -6.83 8.70
N ILE A 355 -0.88 -7.81 8.50
CA ILE A 355 0.31 -8.05 9.35
C ILE A 355 1.36 -6.93 9.31
N VAL A 356 1.48 -6.26 8.16
CA VAL A 356 2.22 -5.01 7.91
C VAL A 356 1.51 -4.20 6.82
N GLY A 357 1.66 -2.87 6.85
CA GLY A 357 1.12 -1.99 5.83
C GLY A 357 1.81 -2.15 4.48
N THR A 358 1.13 -1.77 3.40
CA THR A 358 1.57 -1.98 2.02
C THR A 358 2.96 -1.38 1.70
N LEU A 359 3.39 -0.34 2.45
CA LEU A 359 4.68 0.36 2.29
C LEU A 359 5.71 0.11 3.40
N ASP A 360 5.46 -0.82 4.33
CA ASP A 360 6.37 -1.10 5.48
C ASP A 360 7.58 -1.97 5.10
N PHE A 361 8.25 -1.65 3.98
CA PHE A 361 9.34 -2.45 3.39
C PHE A 361 10.58 -2.65 4.29
N HIS A 362 10.66 -1.94 5.41
CA HIS A 362 11.69 -2.04 6.45
C HIS A 362 11.42 -3.18 7.45
N GLU A 363 10.21 -3.75 7.49
CA GLU A 363 9.87 -4.91 8.33
C GLU A 363 10.36 -6.24 7.71
N GLY A 364 11.45 -6.19 6.93
CA GLY A 364 12.02 -7.30 6.17
C GLY A 364 12.24 -8.54 7.01
N THR A 365 13.06 -8.43 8.05
CA THR A 365 13.39 -9.55 8.97
C THR A 365 12.15 -10.20 9.59
N LYS A 366 11.17 -9.39 10.04
CA LYS A 366 9.90 -9.87 10.61
C LYS A 366 9.10 -10.68 9.59
N MET A 367 8.98 -10.15 8.37
CA MET A 367 8.20 -10.82 7.32
C MET A 367 8.88 -12.07 6.76
N ILE A 368 10.22 -12.08 6.65
CA ILE A 368 11.00 -13.27 6.26
C ILE A 368 10.77 -14.39 7.27
N GLU A 369 10.86 -14.10 8.58
CA GLU A 369 10.62 -15.09 9.64
C GLU A 369 9.19 -15.65 9.57
N TYR A 370 8.20 -14.77 9.49
CA TYR A 370 6.79 -15.17 9.41
C TYR A 370 6.48 -16.00 8.15
N GLY A 371 7.10 -15.66 7.00
CA GLY A 371 6.96 -16.45 5.77
C GLY A 371 7.50 -17.87 5.92
N ARG A 372 8.64 -18.04 6.62
CA ARG A 372 9.21 -19.35 6.92
C ARG A 372 8.31 -20.15 7.86
N GLU A 373 7.80 -19.52 8.93
CA GLU A 373 6.84 -20.15 9.84
C GLU A 373 5.60 -20.71 9.13
N GLN A 374 5.01 -19.96 8.19
CA GLN A 374 3.82 -20.43 7.45
C GLN A 374 4.17 -21.50 6.42
N ALA A 375 5.37 -21.44 5.82
CA ALA A 375 5.87 -22.51 4.97
C ALA A 375 6.03 -23.84 5.73
N VAL A 376 6.65 -23.82 6.92
CA VAL A 376 6.80 -25.00 7.80
C VAL A 376 5.43 -25.66 8.02
N LYS A 377 4.45 -24.89 8.50
CA LYS A 377 3.10 -25.37 8.84
C LYS A 377 2.39 -26.01 7.63
N ALA A 378 2.42 -25.36 6.48
CA ALA A 378 1.74 -25.83 5.27
C ALA A 378 2.44 -27.03 4.61
N LEU A 379 3.78 -27.07 4.64
CA LEU A 379 4.57 -28.17 4.09
C LEU A 379 4.49 -29.41 4.98
N ASP A 380 4.49 -29.26 6.31
CA ASP A 380 4.25 -30.36 7.26
C ASP A 380 2.87 -31.01 7.04
N GLU A 381 1.82 -30.21 6.81
CA GLU A 381 0.48 -30.72 6.51
C GLU A 381 0.43 -31.46 5.16
N PHE A 382 1.07 -30.90 4.12
CA PHE A 382 1.10 -31.51 2.78
C PHE A 382 1.93 -32.80 2.75
N GLU A 383 3.14 -32.78 3.29
CA GLU A 383 4.00 -33.96 3.40
C GLU A 383 3.38 -35.02 4.32
N GLY A 384 2.69 -34.61 5.39
CA GLY A 384 1.92 -35.51 6.25
C GLY A 384 0.83 -36.26 5.47
N LYS A 385 0.06 -35.55 4.63
CA LYS A 385 -0.94 -36.16 3.73
C LYS A 385 -0.31 -37.10 2.71
N LEU A 386 0.82 -36.72 2.09
CA LEU A 386 1.55 -37.59 1.15
C LEU A 386 2.03 -38.89 1.82
N ARG A 387 2.58 -38.81 3.04
CA ARG A 387 3.05 -39.97 3.82
C ARG A 387 1.92 -40.84 4.36
N ALA A 388 0.70 -40.30 4.49
CA ALA A 388 -0.49 -41.04 4.92
C ALA A 388 -1.32 -41.63 3.76
N GLY A 389 -1.00 -41.24 2.52
CA GLY A 389 -1.60 -41.77 1.28
C GLY A 389 -0.70 -42.77 0.53
N GLN A 390 0.38 -43.23 1.15
CA GLN A 390 1.34 -44.23 0.67
C GLN A 390 1.29 -45.51 1.51
#